data_AF-A0A142XEJ0-F1
#
_entry.id   AF-A0A142XEJ0-F1
#
_cell.length_a   1.000
_cell.length_b   1.000
_cell.length_c   1.000
_cell.angle_alpha   90.00
_cell.angle_beta   90.00
_cell.angle_gamma   90.00
#
_symmetry.space_group_name_H-M   'P 1'
#
loop_
_entity.id
_entity.type
_entity.pdbx_description
1 polymer ?
#
loop_
_entity_poly.entity_id
_entity_poly.type
_entity_poly.pdbx_seq_one_letter_code
_entity_poly.pdbx_strand_id
1 'polypeptide(L)'
;MALNLNDRIAVIRSTTMQTRCTGAVAKYALYLLGGSPTTPQLAWAREAIRDPATVGSAVSYHLLDDTNFLAGGSDITDAQLQGAVESAINNRFIQ
;
A
#
# COMPACT_ATOMS: atom_id res chain seq x y z
N MET A 1 1.04 -12.37 -20.16
CA MET A 1 1.39 -13.60 -19.42
C MET A 1 1.32 -13.26 -17.95
N ALA A 2 0.49 -13.92 -17.15
CA ALA A 2 0.40 -13.59 -15.72
C ALA A 2 1.70 -14.00 -15.01
N LEU A 3 2.25 -13.11 -14.18
CA LEU A 3 3.44 -13.40 -13.35
C LEU A 3 3.15 -14.61 -12.44
N ASN A 4 4.11 -15.51 -12.27
CA ASN A 4 4.00 -16.56 -11.26
C ASN A 4 4.22 -15.97 -9.85
N LEU A 5 3.93 -16.73 -8.79
CA LEU A 5 4.04 -16.22 -7.41
C LEU A 5 5.46 -15.75 -7.06
N ASN A 6 6.51 -16.43 -7.52
CA ASN A 6 7.89 -16.05 -7.25
C ASN A 6 8.25 -14.72 -7.91
N ASP A 7 7.79 -14.50 -9.15
CA ASP A 7 8.04 -13.24 -9.84
C ASP A 7 7.28 -12.09 -9.17
N ARG A 8 6.06 -12.33 -8.68
CA ARG A 8 5.29 -11.34 -7.90
C ARG A 8 5.97 -10.96 -6.60
N ILE A 9 6.52 -11.94 -5.89
CA ILE A 9 7.31 -11.71 -4.67
C ILE A 9 8.59 -10.93 -5.00
N ALA A 10 9.24 -11.21 -6.14
CA ALA A 10 10.41 -10.46 -6.57
C ALA A 10 10.05 -8.99 -6.86
N VAL A 11 8.93 -8.74 -7.55
CA VAL A 11 8.43 -7.39 -7.84
C VAL A 11 8.08 -6.65 -6.54
N ILE A 12 7.33 -7.27 -5.63
CA ILE A 12 6.88 -6.59 -4.41
C ILE A 12 8.05 -6.23 -3.49
N ARG A 13 9.10 -7.06 -3.47
CA ARG A 13 10.32 -6.82 -2.68
C ARG A 13 11.31 -5.88 -3.36
N SER A 14 11.09 -5.52 -4.62
CA SER A 14 11.96 -4.59 -5.33
C SER A 14 11.96 -3.22 -4.64
N THR A 15 13.13 -2.56 -4.60
CA THR A 15 13.27 -1.22 -3.99
C THR A 15 12.34 -0.21 -4.64
N THR A 16 12.12 -0.31 -5.95
CA THR A 16 11.18 0.55 -6.69
C THR A 16 9.76 0.39 -6.17
N MET A 17 9.26 -0.84 -6.05
CA MET A 17 7.89 -1.07 -5.57
C MET A 17 7.73 -0.69 -4.10
N GLN A 18 8.72 -0.98 -3.26
CA GLN A 18 8.74 -0.58 -1.85
C GLN A 18 8.68 0.94 -1.67
N THR A 19 9.42 1.68 -2.50
CA THR A 19 9.38 3.15 -2.51
C THR A 19 8.01 3.67 -2.92
N ARG A 20 7.40 3.08 -3.95
CA ARG A 20 6.05 3.46 -4.41
C ARG A 20 4.98 3.16 -3.36
N CYS A 21 5.06 2.00 -2.68
CA CYS A 21 4.16 1.64 -1.59
C CYS A 21 4.31 2.60 -0.40
N THR A 22 5.56 2.92 -0.02
CA THR A 22 5.86 3.90 1.04
C THR A 22 5.24 5.27 0.72
N GLY A 23 5.38 5.73 -0.53
CA GLY A 23 4.78 6.97 -0.99
C GLY A 23 3.25 6.95 -0.93
N ALA A 24 2.62 5.84 -1.34
CA ALA A 24 1.17 5.68 -1.28
C ALA A 24 0.66 5.66 0.17
N VAL A 25 1.32 4.94 1.08
CA VAL A 25 1.00 4.92 2.51
C VAL A 25 1.12 6.32 3.13
N ALA A 26 2.25 7.01 2.89
CA ALA A 26 2.46 8.35 3.42
C ALA A 26 1.42 9.34 2.91
N LYS A 27 1.08 9.28 1.61
CA LYS A 27 0.03 10.11 1.02
C LYS A 27 -1.33 9.85 1.65
N TYR A 28 -1.71 8.59 1.86
CA TYR A 28 -2.98 8.24 2.49
C TYR A 28 -3.03 8.66 3.96
N ALA A 29 -1.95 8.45 4.72
CA ALA A 29 -1.85 8.92 6.10
C ALA A 29 -2.00 10.44 6.19
N LEU A 30 -1.34 11.21 5.31
CA LEU A 30 -1.50 12.67 5.24
C LEU A 30 -2.92 13.08 4.87
N TYR A 31 -3.55 12.38 3.92
CA TYR A 31 -4.96 12.62 3.57
C TYR A 31 -5.88 12.45 4.78
N LEU A 32 -5.72 11.36 5.54
CA LEU A 32 -6.50 11.12 6.76
C LEU A 32 -6.22 12.18 7.83
N LEU A 33 -4.96 12.59 8.04
CA LEU A 33 -4.60 13.61 9.02
C LEU A 33 -5.14 15.01 8.68
N GLY A 34 -5.26 15.34 7.39
CA GLY A 34 -5.78 16.62 6.92
C GLY A 34 -7.30 16.67 6.76
N GLY A 35 -8.00 15.55 6.91
CA GLY A 35 -9.44 15.43 6.73
C GLY A 35 -10.23 15.32 8.04
N SER A 36 -11.38 14.64 7.96
CA SER A 36 -12.20 14.27 9.11
C SER A 36 -12.23 12.74 9.27
N PRO A 37 -11.11 12.12 9.69
CA PRO A 37 -11.01 10.67 9.84
C PRO A 37 -11.83 10.19 11.03
N THR A 38 -12.26 8.94 11.01
CA THR A 38 -12.75 8.27 12.22
C THR A 38 -11.62 8.12 13.25
N THR A 39 -11.96 7.90 14.51
CA THR A 39 -10.96 7.65 15.57
C THR A 39 -9.93 6.57 15.22
N PRO A 40 -10.30 5.36 14.72
CA PRO A 40 -9.31 4.36 14.33
C PRO A 40 -8.45 4.79 13.13
N GLN A 41 -9.02 5.50 12.16
CA GLN A 41 -8.27 6.06 11.03
C GLN A 41 -7.23 7.08 11.50
N LEU A 42 -7.60 7.95 12.44
CA LEU A 42 -6.69 8.94 13.00
C LEU A 42 -5.54 8.29 13.79
N ALA A 43 -5.85 7.28 14.60
CA ALA A 43 -4.84 6.54 15.36
C ALA A 43 -3.85 5.83 14.41
N TRP A 44 -4.36 5.13 13.40
CA TRP A 44 -3.54 4.49 12.38
C TRP A 44 -2.65 5.49 11.63
N ALA A 45 -3.22 6.61 11.16
CA ALA A 45 -2.49 7.58 10.36
C ALA A 45 -1.33 8.23 11.13
N ARG A 46 -1.49 8.44 12.44
CA ARG A 46 -0.44 8.97 13.32
C ARG A 46 0.73 8.01 13.50
N GLU A 47 0.48 6.71 13.54
CA GLU A 47 1.56 5.71 13.60
C GLU A 47 2.18 5.50 12.22
N ALA A 48 1.37 5.47 11.16
CA ALA A 48 1.84 5.29 9.79
C ALA A 48 2.78 6.40 9.32
N ILE A 49 2.56 7.65 9.75
CA ILE A 49 3.44 8.78 9.37
C ILE A 49 4.81 8.74 10.08
N ARG A 50 4.92 8.05 11.22
CA ARG A 50 6.17 7.96 11.99
C ARG A 50 7.19 7.06 11.32
N ASP A 51 6.71 5.96 10.73
CA ASP A 51 7.53 5.02 9.96
C ASP A 51 6.77 4.49 8.73
N PRO A 52 6.61 5.33 7.69
CA PRO A 52 5.87 4.96 6.50
C PRO A 52 6.58 3.87 5.69
N ALA A 53 7.89 3.68 5.87
CA ALA A 53 8.66 2.65 5.18
C ALA A 53 8.31 1.26 5.71
N THR A 54 8.31 1.09 7.04
CA THR A 54 7.91 -0.18 7.67
C THR A 54 6.45 -0.50 7.37
N VAL A 55 5.54 0.49 7.47
CA VAL A 55 4.12 0.29 7.13
C VAL A 55 3.94 0.02 5.64
N GLY A 56 4.65 0.74 4.77
CA GLY A 56 4.69 0.51 3.32
C GLY A 56 5.08 -0.92 2.97
N SER A 57 6.13 -1.44 3.61
CA SER A 57 6.54 -2.83 3.45
C SER A 57 5.46 -3.80 3.91
N ALA A 58 4.85 -3.59 5.07
CA ALA A 58 3.78 -4.46 5.57
C ALA A 58 2.55 -4.46 4.64
N VAL A 59 2.11 -3.29 4.19
CA VAL A 59 0.98 -3.15 3.26
C VAL A 59 1.29 -3.77 1.91
N SER A 60 2.54 -3.67 1.43
CA SER A 60 2.92 -4.18 0.11
C SER A 60 2.65 -5.68 -0.05
N TYR A 61 2.80 -6.49 1.00
CA TYR A 61 2.50 -7.93 0.94
C TYR A 61 1.03 -8.23 0.65
N HIS A 62 0.12 -7.34 1.04
CA HIS A 62 -1.31 -7.48 0.74
C HIS A 62 -1.67 -7.10 -0.70
N LEU A 63 -0.76 -6.46 -1.45
CA LEU A 63 -0.92 -6.23 -2.89
C LEU A 63 -0.78 -7.52 -3.70
N LEU A 64 -0.20 -8.58 -3.14
CA LEU A 64 -0.14 -9.89 -3.79
C LEU A 64 -1.54 -10.48 -4.06
N ASP A 65 -2.54 -10.04 -3.29
CA ASP A 65 -3.94 -10.43 -3.43
C ASP A 65 -4.75 -9.45 -4.30
N ASP A 66 -4.15 -8.33 -4.75
CA ASP A 66 -4.84 -7.28 -5.52
C ASP A 66 -4.92 -7.60 -7.02
N THR A 67 -6.13 -7.54 -7.59
CA THR A 67 -6.38 -7.89 -8.99
C THR A 67 -5.63 -7.01 -9.99
N ASN A 68 -5.41 -5.71 -9.69
CA ASN A 68 -4.65 -4.82 -10.58
C ASN A 68 -3.16 -5.18 -10.55
N PHE A 69 -2.62 -5.50 -9.38
CA PHE A 69 -1.25 -5.99 -9.26
C PHE A 69 -1.07 -7.35 -9.95
N LEU A 70 -2.05 -8.24 -9.86
CA LEU A 70 -2.04 -9.54 -10.54
C LEU A 70 -2.03 -9.41 -12.07
N ALA A 71 -2.71 -8.40 -12.61
CA ALA A 71 -2.80 -8.13 -14.04
C ALA A 71 -1.59 -7.34 -14.58
N GLY A 72 -1.11 -6.34 -13.84
CA GLY A 72 -0.08 -5.38 -14.29
C GLY A 72 1.31 -5.58 -13.70
N GLY A 73 1.46 -6.28 -12.57
CA GLY A 73 2.76 -6.49 -11.92
C GLY A 73 3.51 -5.18 -11.64
N SER A 74 4.70 -5.03 -12.22
CA SER A 74 5.51 -3.80 -12.15
C SER A 74 4.87 -2.61 -12.86
N ASP A 75 4.03 -2.87 -13.86
CA ASP A 75 3.41 -1.87 -14.73
C ASP A 75 2.10 -1.33 -14.13
N ILE A 76 1.73 -1.76 -12.93
CA ILE A 76 0.64 -1.14 -12.17
C ILE A 76 0.88 0.37 -12.11
N THR A 77 -0.14 1.17 -12.46
CA THR A 77 -0.03 2.63 -12.40
C THR A 77 -0.04 3.12 -10.95
N ASP A 78 0.48 4.32 -10.69
CA ASP A 78 0.45 4.89 -9.33
C ASP A 78 -0.96 5.11 -8.80
N ALA A 79 -1.93 5.38 -9.68
CA ALA A 79 -3.34 5.50 -9.30
C ALA A 79 -3.93 4.16 -8.86
N GLN A 80 -3.66 3.08 -9.61
CA GLN A 80 -4.09 1.73 -9.22
C GLN A 80 -3.41 1.26 -7.94
N LEU A 81 -2.10 1.54 -7.80
CA LEU A 81 -1.35 1.21 -6.60
C LEU A 81 -1.89 1.95 -5.38
N GLN A 82 -2.22 3.24 -5.49
CA GLN A 82 -2.84 4.01 -4.42
C GLN A 82 -4.17 3.38 -4.00
N GLY A 83 -5.07 3.11 -4.95
CA GLY A 83 -6.35 2.46 -4.63
C GLY A 83 -6.19 1.10 -3.96
N ALA A 84 -5.22 0.30 -4.40
CA ALA A 84 -4.93 -1.01 -3.80
C ALA A 84 -4.35 -0.89 -2.38
N VAL A 85 -3.44 0.06 -2.15
CA VAL A 85 -2.86 0.36 -0.82
C VAL A 85 -3.94 0.85 0.14
N GLU A 86 -4.80 1.77 -0.30
CA GLU A 86 -5.91 2.29 0.51
C GLU A 86 -6.90 1.18 0.89
N SER A 87 -7.26 0.32 -0.07
CA SER A 87 -8.11 -0.84 0.18
C SER A 87 -7.47 -1.81 1.19
N ALA A 88 -6.17 -2.12 1.03
CA ALA A 88 -5.46 -2.99 1.95
C ALA A 88 -5.42 -2.41 3.38
N ILE A 89 -5.15 -1.11 3.51
CA ILE A 89 -5.12 -0.41 4.80
C ILE A 89 -6.49 -0.46 5.48
N ASN A 90 -7.55 -0.08 4.78
CA ASN A 90 -8.90 -0.05 5.36
C ASN A 90 -9.40 -1.44 5.75
N ASN A 91 -9.04 -2.50 5.02
CA ASN A 91 -9.52 -3.85 5.30
C ASN A 91 -8.70 -4.59 6.36
N ARG A 92 -7.41 -4.26 6.53
CA ARG A 92 -6.46 -5.05 7.33
C ARG A 92 -5.80 -4.31 8.48
N PHE A 93 -5.71 -2.98 8.43
CA PHE A 93 -4.94 -2.19 9.40
C PHE A 93 -5.78 -1.20 10.21
N ILE A 94 -6.97 -0.84 9.70
CA ILE A 94 -7.91 0.05 10.37
C ILE A 94 -9.19 -0.77 10.62
N GLN A 95 -9.25 -1.43 11.78
CA GLN A 95 -10.45 -2.14 12.25
C GLN A 95 -11.02 -1.46 13.50
#